data_AF-A0A7V9NBF1-F1
#
_entry.id   AF-A0A7V9NBF1-F1
#
_cell.length_a   1.000
_cell.length_b   1.000
_cell.length_c   1.000
_cell.angle_alpha   90.00
_cell.angle_beta   90.00
_cell.angle_gamma   90.00
#
_symmetry.space_group_name_H-M   'P 1'
#
loop_
_entity.id
_entity.type
_entity.pdbx_description
1 polymer ?
#
loop_
_entity_poly.entity_id
_entity_poly.type
_entity_poly.pdbx_seq_one_letter_code
_entity_poly.pdbx_strand_id
1 'polypeptide(L)'
;MRRLGIVLVILIVLAVACGGDRESGSPGTDEDRSPGTEEPDPQSTANPLPLTNTPPKMLASCRRFAELEPACPTKVPVIEKSAFTRAKASQEAEQLWVFFAEWNAPRRGLSEKNAPPAFAHLNAYAATPEMMIQFESEEATDETPAGTRTTGVVFGERTWNGRTGELLLAPSYPHGGLEGDHLVFEWTQDDLTYSLSLHAWDSLDETEATLRAMVESLP
;
A
#
# COMPACT_ATOMS: atom_id res chain seq x y z
N MET A 1 15.11 -17.25 39.97
CA MET A 1 15.59 -15.86 40.13
C MET A 1 15.18 -15.07 38.91
N ARG A 2 14.05 -14.34 38.99
CA ARG A 2 13.53 -13.48 37.90
C ARG A 2 13.87 -12.04 38.29
N ARG A 3 14.61 -11.31 37.45
CA ARG A 3 14.84 -9.87 37.60
C ARG A 3 13.81 -9.14 36.76
N LEU A 4 12.82 -8.56 37.43
CA LEU A 4 11.91 -7.55 36.89
C LEU A 4 12.70 -6.24 36.79
N GLY A 5 12.94 -5.76 35.57
CA GLY A 5 13.45 -4.41 35.32
C GLY A 5 12.27 -3.48 35.10
N ILE A 6 11.88 -2.72 36.12
CA ILE A 6 10.90 -1.65 36.00
C ILE A 6 11.66 -0.42 35.48
N VAL A 7 11.40 -0.03 34.23
CA VAL A 7 11.84 1.25 33.68
C VAL A 7 10.73 2.26 33.94
N LEU A 8 10.99 3.18 34.87
CA LEU A 8 10.13 4.30 35.22
C LEU A 8 10.32 5.39 34.16
N VAL A 9 9.33 5.57 33.27
CA VAL A 9 9.28 6.70 32.34
C VAL A 9 8.62 7.88 33.06
N ILE A 10 9.39 8.94 33.28
CA ILE A 10 8.91 10.21 33.84
C ILE A 10 8.27 11.01 32.70
N LEU A 11 6.95 11.16 32.74
CA LEU A 11 6.19 12.08 31.89
C LEU A 11 6.23 13.48 32.51
N ILE A 12 6.94 14.40 31.85
CA ILE A 12 6.89 15.83 32.16
C ILE A 12 5.71 16.42 31.38
N VAL A 13 4.65 16.76 32.10
CA VAL A 13 3.50 17.54 31.59
C VAL A 13 3.88 19.02 31.65
N LEU A 14 4.08 19.65 30.50
CA LEU A 14 4.11 21.10 30.39
C LEU A 14 2.70 21.59 30.03
N ALA A 15 2.00 22.09 31.03
CA ALA A 15 0.80 22.87 30.86
C ALA A 15 1.18 24.26 30.33
N VAL A 16 0.69 24.60 29.13
CA VAL A 16 0.62 25.99 28.67
C VAL A 16 -0.86 26.37 28.69
N ALA A 17 -1.18 27.36 29.52
CA ALA A 17 -2.51 27.95 29.64
C ALA A 17 -2.43 29.46 29.33
N CYS A 18 -3.58 29.97 28.88
CA CYS A 18 -3.96 31.38 28.65
C CYS A 18 -3.50 31.97 27.31
N GLY A 19 -4.34 32.62 26.48
CA GLY A 19 -5.74 33.01 26.60
C GLY A 19 -6.11 34.03 25.49
N GLY A 20 -7.40 34.40 25.41
CA GLY A 20 -7.96 35.51 24.62
C GLY A 20 -8.43 35.10 23.22
N ASP A 21 -9.51 35.62 22.63
CA ASP A 21 -10.58 36.51 23.09
C ASP A 21 -11.80 36.26 22.18
N ARG A 22 -12.99 36.61 22.70
CA ARG A 22 -14.26 36.58 21.99
C ARG A 22 -14.32 37.65 20.90
N GLU A 23 -14.74 37.29 19.69
CA GLU A 23 -15.51 38.20 18.82
C GLU A 23 -16.72 37.48 18.22
N SER A 24 -17.89 38.07 18.50
CA SER A 24 -19.19 37.70 17.96
C SER A 24 -19.36 38.37 16.59
N GLY A 25 -19.57 37.58 15.53
CA GLY A 25 -19.92 38.06 14.20
C GLY A 25 -21.13 37.31 13.64
N SER A 26 -22.09 38.08 13.13
CA SER A 26 -23.47 37.76 12.70
C SER A 26 -23.73 36.52 11.84
N PRO A 27 -25.00 36.04 11.80
CA PRO A 27 -25.47 35.02 10.87
C PRO A 27 -25.77 35.63 9.50
N GLY A 28 -25.07 35.14 8.47
CA GLY A 28 -25.31 35.47 7.06
C GLY A 28 -25.83 34.25 6.30
N THR A 29 -27.11 34.33 5.93
CA THR A 29 -27.76 33.90 4.68
C THR A 29 -27.30 32.63 3.94
N ASP A 30 -28.29 31.74 3.76
CA ASP A 30 -28.40 30.72 2.72
C ASP A 30 -27.95 31.22 1.33
N GLU A 31 -27.00 30.51 0.70
CA GLU A 31 -26.87 30.44 -0.76
C GLU A 31 -26.36 29.05 -1.18
N ASP A 32 -27.17 28.41 -2.03
CA ASP A 32 -26.85 27.44 -3.08
C ASP A 32 -25.78 26.36 -2.82
N ARG A 33 -26.27 25.20 -2.37
CA ARG A 33 -25.60 23.92 -2.57
C ARG A 33 -25.71 23.53 -4.05
N SER A 34 -24.79 24.01 -4.87
CA SER A 34 -24.55 23.45 -6.20
C SER A 34 -24.27 21.94 -6.10
N PRO A 35 -24.80 21.12 -7.01
CA PRO A 35 -24.42 19.71 -7.10
C PRO A 35 -22.94 19.66 -7.46
N GLY A 36 -22.16 18.98 -6.61
CA GLY A 36 -20.73 18.80 -6.80
C GLY A 36 -20.47 18.20 -8.17
N THR A 37 -19.69 18.92 -8.96
CA THR A 37 -18.91 18.31 -10.04
C THR A 37 -17.98 17.32 -9.37
N GLU A 38 -18.29 16.02 -9.43
CA GLU A 38 -17.31 14.98 -9.16
C GLU A 38 -16.17 15.23 -10.15
N GLU A 39 -15.07 15.82 -9.66
CA GLU A 39 -13.84 15.85 -10.45
C GLU A 39 -13.47 14.39 -10.75
N PRO A 40 -13.25 14.05 -12.04
CA PRO A 40 -12.86 12.70 -12.39
C PRO A 40 -11.57 12.37 -11.64
N ASP A 41 -11.66 11.34 -10.79
CA ASP A 41 -10.52 10.71 -10.12
C ASP A 41 -9.38 10.54 -11.15
N PRO A 42 -8.19 11.13 -10.93
CA PRO A 42 -7.07 11.04 -11.86
C PRO A 42 -6.54 9.59 -11.87
N GLN A 43 -7.27 8.73 -12.58
CA GLN A 43 -6.89 7.33 -12.79
C GLN A 43 -5.77 7.26 -13.82
N SER A 44 -4.78 6.39 -13.57
CA SER A 44 -3.75 6.07 -14.55
C SER A 44 -4.36 5.72 -15.92
N THR A 45 -3.86 6.36 -16.97
CA THR A 45 -4.22 6.08 -18.37
C THR A 45 -3.31 5.02 -19.02
N ALA A 46 -2.32 4.52 -18.29
CA ALA A 46 -1.40 3.50 -18.77
C ALA A 46 -2.09 2.13 -18.89
N ASN A 47 -1.60 1.30 -19.81
CA ASN A 47 -2.06 -0.07 -19.93
C ASN A 47 -1.38 -0.93 -18.84
N PRO A 48 -2.12 -1.80 -18.14
CA PRO A 48 -1.50 -2.76 -17.23
C PRO A 48 -0.64 -3.76 -18.00
N LEU A 49 0.36 -4.34 -17.33
CA LEU A 49 1.00 -5.53 -17.84
C LEU A 49 -0.04 -6.66 -18.01
N PRO A 50 0.13 -7.54 -19.01
CA PRO A 50 -0.70 -8.72 -19.14
C PRO A 50 -0.68 -9.54 -17.84
N LEU A 51 -1.86 -9.93 -17.36
CA LEU A 51 -1.99 -10.79 -16.20
C LEU A 51 -2.22 -12.25 -16.63
N THR A 52 -1.72 -13.18 -15.83
CA THR A 52 -2.00 -14.62 -15.93
C THR A 52 -2.58 -15.14 -14.63
N ASN A 53 -3.23 -16.31 -14.66
CA ASN A 53 -3.71 -16.95 -13.45
C ASN A 53 -2.55 -17.23 -12.50
N THR A 54 -2.74 -16.90 -11.23
CA THR A 54 -1.79 -17.22 -10.17
C THR A 54 -1.51 -18.72 -10.16
N PRO A 55 -0.23 -19.15 -10.21
CA PRO A 55 0.11 -20.57 -10.19
C PRO A 55 -0.55 -21.30 -9.02
N PRO A 56 -1.15 -22.49 -9.20
CA PRO A 56 -1.94 -23.14 -8.15
C PRO A 56 -1.21 -23.31 -6.82
N LYS A 57 0.09 -23.64 -6.85
CA LYS A 57 0.92 -23.76 -5.64
C LYS A 57 1.11 -22.43 -4.91
N MET A 58 1.19 -21.33 -5.65
CA MET A 58 1.33 -19.98 -5.11
C MET A 58 0.01 -19.55 -4.46
N LEU A 59 -1.10 -19.71 -5.17
CA LEU A 59 -2.43 -19.37 -4.65
C LEU A 59 -2.77 -20.19 -3.40
N ALA A 60 -2.45 -21.49 -3.41
CA ALA A 60 -2.60 -22.36 -2.25
C ALA A 60 -1.71 -21.93 -1.08
N SER A 61 -0.51 -21.40 -1.34
CA SER A 61 0.34 -20.85 -0.28
C SER A 61 -0.28 -19.60 0.33
N CYS A 62 -0.83 -18.69 -0.48
CA CYS A 62 -1.46 -17.47 0.03
C CYS A 62 -2.69 -17.80 0.88
N ARG A 63 -3.59 -18.63 0.34
CA ARG A 63 -4.85 -19.06 0.99
C ARG A 63 -4.66 -20.07 2.13
N ARG A 64 -3.41 -20.23 2.60
CA ARG A 64 -3.12 -21.09 3.76
C ARG A 64 -3.76 -20.53 5.04
N PHE A 65 -3.91 -19.22 5.12
CA PHE A 65 -4.58 -18.51 6.21
C PHE A 65 -5.88 -17.95 5.67
N ALA A 66 -6.99 -18.18 6.38
CA ALA A 66 -8.31 -17.74 5.93
C ALA A 66 -8.39 -16.21 5.92
N GLU A 67 -7.71 -15.57 6.87
CA GLU A 67 -7.62 -14.13 7.02
C GLU A 67 -6.95 -13.45 5.82
N LEU A 68 -6.05 -14.15 5.10
CA LEU A 68 -5.42 -13.60 3.89
C LEU A 68 -6.24 -13.79 2.63
N GLU A 69 -7.26 -14.66 2.64
CA GLU A 69 -7.97 -15.06 1.42
C GLU A 69 -8.52 -13.87 0.61
N PRO A 70 -9.11 -12.82 1.22
CA PRO A 70 -9.58 -11.64 0.50
C PRO A 70 -8.50 -10.85 -0.26
N ALA A 71 -7.24 -10.95 0.20
CA ALA A 71 -6.09 -10.28 -0.42
C ALA A 71 -5.26 -11.20 -1.32
N CYS A 72 -5.64 -12.49 -1.46
CA CYS A 72 -4.88 -13.43 -2.26
C CYS A 72 -5.09 -13.22 -3.77
N PRO A 73 -4.04 -12.80 -4.53
CA PRO A 73 -4.19 -12.48 -5.94
C PRO A 73 -4.55 -13.74 -6.74
N THR A 74 -5.65 -13.70 -7.49
CA THR A 74 -6.01 -14.80 -8.42
C THR A 74 -5.34 -14.64 -9.78
N LYS A 75 -4.86 -13.42 -10.09
CA LYS A 75 -4.01 -13.12 -11.23
C LYS A 75 -2.75 -12.37 -10.80
N VAL A 76 -1.66 -12.60 -11.53
CA VAL A 76 -0.35 -11.99 -11.32
C VAL A 76 0.24 -11.51 -12.66
N PRO A 77 1.13 -10.50 -12.67
CA PRO A 77 1.71 -9.99 -13.90
C PRO A 77 2.57 -11.05 -14.60
N VAL A 78 2.52 -11.05 -15.93
CA VAL A 78 3.40 -11.86 -16.77
C VAL A 78 4.75 -11.16 -16.90
N ILE A 79 5.77 -11.71 -16.24
CA ILE A 79 7.15 -11.23 -16.37
C ILE A 79 7.87 -12.08 -17.40
N GLU A 80 8.18 -11.48 -18.55
CA GLU A 80 8.79 -12.19 -19.68
C GLU A 80 10.10 -12.88 -19.28
N LYS A 81 10.28 -14.12 -19.76
CA LYS A 81 11.51 -14.91 -19.56
C LYS A 81 11.88 -15.13 -18.09
N SER A 82 10.95 -14.90 -17.17
CA SER A 82 11.13 -15.11 -15.74
C SER A 82 10.42 -16.38 -15.29
N ALA A 83 11.17 -17.25 -14.60
CA ALA A 83 10.56 -18.30 -13.82
C ALA A 83 10.19 -17.74 -12.45
N PHE A 84 8.99 -18.08 -11.99
CA PHE A 84 8.58 -17.90 -10.61
C PHE A 84 9.69 -18.38 -9.67
N THR A 85 10.16 -17.50 -8.78
CA THR A 85 11.31 -17.77 -7.92
C THR A 85 10.87 -18.32 -6.57
N ARG A 86 10.01 -17.58 -5.86
CA ARG A 86 9.59 -17.93 -4.50
C ARG A 86 8.24 -17.31 -4.16
N ALA A 87 7.44 -18.03 -3.37
CA ALA A 87 6.28 -17.49 -2.69
C ALA A 87 6.11 -18.19 -1.36
N LYS A 88 5.66 -17.44 -0.36
CA LYS A 88 5.48 -17.95 0.99
C LYS A 88 4.44 -17.09 1.70
N ALA A 89 3.59 -17.75 2.47
CA ALA A 89 2.78 -17.10 3.48
C ALA A 89 3.32 -17.42 4.88
N SER A 90 3.22 -16.45 5.78
CA SER A 90 3.53 -16.59 7.20
C SER A 90 2.55 -15.78 8.04
N GLN A 91 2.47 -16.17 9.31
CA GLN A 91 1.87 -15.38 10.37
C GLN A 91 3.02 -14.88 11.24
N GLU A 92 3.27 -13.56 11.25
CA GLU A 92 4.41 -12.97 11.96
C GLU A 92 4.05 -12.56 13.40
N ALA A 93 2.76 -12.31 13.67
CA ALA A 93 2.19 -12.05 14.98
C ALA A 93 0.77 -12.64 15.07
N GLU A 94 0.13 -12.59 16.25
CA GLU A 94 -1.22 -13.15 16.43
C GLU A 94 -2.24 -12.61 15.43
N GLN A 95 -2.05 -11.36 14.96
CA GLN A 95 -2.98 -10.63 14.11
C GLN A 95 -2.30 -10.02 12.88
N LEU A 96 -1.21 -10.62 12.39
CA LEU A 96 -0.52 -10.19 11.17
C LEU A 96 -0.20 -11.39 10.28
N TRP A 97 -0.85 -11.43 9.12
CA TRP A 97 -0.65 -12.45 8.11
C TRP A 97 -0.07 -11.80 6.86
N VAL A 98 0.98 -12.42 6.33
CA VAL A 98 1.75 -11.90 5.21
C VAL A 98 1.90 -12.98 4.16
N PHE A 99 1.73 -12.62 2.91
CA PHE A 99 2.10 -13.41 1.75
C PHE A 99 3.03 -12.58 0.87
N PHE A 100 4.10 -13.18 0.35
CA PHE A 100 4.94 -12.56 -0.67
C PHE A 100 5.15 -13.51 -1.84
N ALA A 101 5.33 -12.95 -3.03
CA ALA A 101 5.76 -13.67 -4.22
C ALA A 101 6.76 -12.85 -5.05
N GLU A 102 7.75 -13.52 -5.61
CA GLU A 102 8.86 -12.87 -6.33
C GLU A 102 9.21 -13.60 -7.64
N TRP A 103 9.51 -12.78 -8.65
CA TRP A 103 10.05 -13.12 -9.95
C TRP A 103 11.30 -12.29 -10.20
N ASN A 104 12.47 -12.93 -10.29
CA ASN A 104 13.76 -12.26 -10.49
C ASN A 104 14.07 -11.18 -9.43
N ALA A 105 15.06 -10.34 -9.71
CA ALA A 105 15.45 -9.20 -8.90
C ALA A 105 15.76 -7.98 -9.80
N PRO A 106 15.55 -6.75 -9.31
CA PRO A 106 15.87 -5.54 -10.07
C PRO A 106 17.37 -5.42 -10.32
N ARG A 107 17.74 -4.94 -11.51
CA ARG A 107 19.12 -4.55 -11.83
C ARG A 107 19.35 -3.10 -11.40
N ARG A 108 19.96 -2.90 -10.24
CA ARG A 108 20.16 -1.58 -9.65
C ARG A 108 20.85 -0.60 -10.61
N GLY A 109 20.23 0.57 -10.80
CA GLY A 109 20.77 1.66 -11.63
C GLY A 109 20.73 1.40 -13.14
N LEU A 110 20.00 0.38 -13.60
CA LEU A 110 19.94 -0.02 -15.01
C LEU A 110 18.48 -0.07 -15.50
N SER A 111 17.78 1.06 -15.47
CA SER A 111 16.38 1.21 -15.90
C SER A 111 16.09 0.58 -17.27
N GLU A 112 16.93 0.85 -18.27
CA GLU A 112 16.80 0.24 -19.61
C GLU A 112 16.83 -1.30 -19.61
N LYS A 113 17.50 -1.92 -18.63
CA LYS A 113 17.57 -3.39 -18.49
C LYS A 113 16.47 -3.96 -17.61
N ASN A 114 15.75 -3.10 -16.89
CA ASN A 114 14.55 -3.44 -16.13
C ASN A 114 13.28 -3.17 -16.93
N ALA A 115 13.37 -2.54 -18.11
CA ALA A 115 12.29 -2.26 -19.04
C ALA A 115 12.30 -3.23 -20.25
N PRO A 116 11.13 -3.78 -20.66
CA PRO A 116 9.90 -3.85 -19.88
C PRO A 116 10.14 -4.59 -18.55
N PRO A 117 9.25 -4.43 -17.54
CA PRO A 117 9.41 -5.05 -16.23
C PRO A 117 9.95 -6.48 -16.29
N ALA A 118 11.21 -6.64 -15.89
CA ALA A 118 11.92 -7.93 -15.89
C ALA A 118 11.86 -8.63 -14.53
N PHE A 119 11.20 -8.01 -13.56
CA PHE A 119 11.01 -8.51 -12.20
C PHE A 119 9.63 -8.12 -11.68
N ALA A 120 9.12 -8.88 -10.73
CA ALA A 120 7.97 -8.50 -9.92
C ALA A 120 8.18 -9.00 -8.50
N HIS A 121 7.82 -8.17 -7.53
CA HIS A 121 7.72 -8.54 -6.15
C HIS A 121 6.40 -7.98 -5.64
N LEU A 122 5.56 -8.85 -5.08
CA LEU A 122 4.26 -8.45 -4.56
C LEU A 122 4.11 -8.98 -3.15
N ASN A 123 3.41 -8.22 -2.32
CA ASN A 123 3.02 -8.64 -0.99
C ASN A 123 1.50 -8.52 -0.85
N ALA A 124 0.91 -9.40 -0.04
CA ALA A 124 -0.46 -9.30 0.41
C ALA A 124 -0.48 -9.39 1.94
N TYR A 125 -1.26 -8.53 2.57
CA TYR A 125 -1.40 -8.46 4.02
C TYR A 125 -2.86 -8.60 4.43
N ALA A 126 -3.04 -9.16 5.62
CA ALA A 126 -4.22 -9.00 6.43
C ALA A 126 -3.75 -8.74 7.87
N ALA A 127 -4.32 -7.74 8.52
CA ALA A 127 -3.99 -7.43 9.92
C ALA A 127 -5.11 -6.60 10.57
N THR A 128 -5.06 -6.42 11.89
CA THR A 128 -5.82 -5.31 12.49
C THR A 128 -5.14 -3.98 12.13
N PRO A 129 -5.86 -2.84 12.12
CA PRO A 129 -5.29 -1.55 11.75
C PRO A 129 -4.02 -1.17 12.54
N GLU A 130 -3.92 -1.58 13.80
CA GLU A 130 -2.76 -1.30 14.66
C GLU A 130 -1.52 -2.12 14.31
N MET A 131 -1.69 -3.23 13.58
CA MET A 131 -0.63 -4.16 13.21
C MET A 131 -0.17 -4.00 11.76
N MET A 132 -0.87 -3.19 10.96
CA MET A 132 -0.47 -2.86 9.60
C MET A 132 0.86 -2.10 9.58
N ILE A 133 1.58 -2.22 8.47
CA ILE A 133 2.85 -1.53 8.29
C ILE A 133 2.57 -0.04 8.20
N GLN A 134 3.03 0.71 9.20
CA GLN A 134 2.94 2.17 9.22
C GLN A 134 4.32 2.77 8.96
N PHE A 135 4.38 3.73 8.05
CA PHE A 135 5.53 4.61 7.87
C PHE A 135 5.05 6.05 7.77
N GLU A 136 5.94 6.99 8.07
CA GLU A 136 5.69 8.41 7.82
C GLU A 136 5.41 8.61 6.33
N SER A 137 4.34 9.33 6.01
CA SER A 137 3.91 9.61 4.65
C SER A 137 3.57 11.09 4.47
N GLU A 138 3.67 11.52 3.22
CA GLU A 138 3.30 12.85 2.75
C GLU A 138 2.29 12.72 1.61
N GLU A 139 1.43 13.72 1.41
CA GLU A 139 0.52 13.74 0.27
C GLU A 139 1.30 13.86 -1.04
N ALA A 140 0.81 13.19 -2.08
CA ALA A 140 1.37 13.30 -3.42
C ALA A 140 1.30 14.74 -3.93
N THR A 141 2.36 15.16 -4.59
CA THR A 141 2.35 16.35 -5.45
C THR A 141 2.09 15.91 -6.89
N ASP A 142 1.92 16.88 -7.80
CA ASP A 142 1.78 16.60 -9.24
C ASP A 142 3.04 15.97 -9.87
N GLU A 143 4.13 15.86 -9.12
CA GLU A 143 5.39 15.29 -9.59
C GLU A 143 5.54 13.84 -9.13
N THR A 144 5.85 12.95 -10.08
CA THR A 144 6.20 11.56 -9.73
C THR A 144 7.44 11.56 -8.84
N PRO A 145 7.39 10.92 -7.65
CA PRO A 145 8.52 10.89 -6.74
C PRO A 145 9.74 10.23 -7.38
N ALA A 146 10.85 10.97 -7.52
CA ALA A 146 12.08 10.47 -8.11
C ALA A 146 13.13 10.10 -7.06
N GLY A 147 13.89 9.03 -7.30
CA GLY A 147 15.04 8.64 -6.48
C GLY A 147 14.67 8.00 -5.13
N THR A 148 15.65 7.96 -4.22
CA THR A 148 15.50 7.35 -2.88
C THR A 148 14.63 8.21 -1.97
N ARG A 149 13.63 7.60 -1.32
CA ARG A 149 12.68 8.28 -0.42
C ARG A 149 12.78 7.76 1.00
N THR A 150 12.70 8.66 1.99
CA THR A 150 12.68 8.32 3.42
C THR A 150 11.27 8.23 4.00
N THR A 151 10.31 8.88 3.34
CA THR A 151 8.88 8.88 3.65
C THR A 151 8.09 8.24 2.50
N GLY A 152 6.87 7.79 2.81
CA GLY A 152 5.91 7.34 1.82
C GLY A 152 5.18 8.50 1.16
N VAL A 153 4.45 8.21 0.09
CA VAL A 153 3.67 9.19 -0.66
C VAL A 153 2.24 8.68 -0.81
N VAL A 154 1.25 9.42 -0.32
CA VAL A 154 -0.17 9.07 -0.41
C VAL A 154 -0.76 9.70 -1.66
N PHE A 155 -1.34 8.89 -2.54
CA PHE A 155 -2.07 9.36 -3.73
C PHE A 155 -3.56 9.56 -3.47
N GLY A 156 -4.00 9.28 -2.24
CA GLY A 156 -5.36 9.44 -1.78
C GLY A 156 -6.22 8.18 -1.95
N GLU A 157 -7.52 8.35 -1.72
CA GLU A 157 -8.51 7.28 -1.81
C GLU A 157 -8.71 6.82 -3.26
N ARG A 158 -8.90 5.52 -3.45
CA ARG A 158 -9.31 4.89 -4.72
C ARG A 158 -10.40 3.87 -4.45
N THR A 159 -11.29 3.68 -5.42
CA THR A 159 -12.28 2.60 -5.40
C THR A 159 -12.07 1.64 -6.56
N TRP A 160 -11.63 0.42 -6.24
CA TRP A 160 -11.35 -0.65 -7.23
C TRP A 160 -12.19 -1.89 -6.93
N ASN A 161 -13.02 -2.31 -7.89
CA ASN A 161 -13.91 -3.48 -7.77
C ASN A 161 -14.70 -3.51 -6.44
N GLY A 162 -15.29 -2.36 -6.07
CA GLY A 162 -16.09 -2.18 -4.86
C GLY A 162 -15.30 -2.06 -3.55
N ARG A 163 -13.98 -2.09 -3.59
CA ARG A 163 -13.11 -1.83 -2.42
C ARG A 163 -12.68 -0.38 -2.45
N THR A 164 -13.00 0.35 -1.41
CA THR A 164 -12.52 1.72 -1.19
C THR A 164 -11.36 1.68 -0.21
N GLY A 165 -10.24 2.27 -0.59
CA GLY A 165 -8.99 2.19 0.15
C GLY A 165 -8.01 3.30 -0.25
N GLU A 166 -6.90 3.39 0.46
CA GLU A 166 -5.84 4.35 0.18
C GLU A 166 -4.80 3.75 -0.78
N LEU A 167 -4.35 4.55 -1.75
CA LEU A 167 -3.24 4.22 -2.63
C LEU A 167 -2.01 5.02 -2.18
N LEU A 168 -0.89 4.33 -1.95
CA LEU A 168 0.33 4.97 -1.49
C LEU A 168 1.60 4.28 -2.01
N LEU A 169 2.66 5.05 -2.25
CA LEU A 169 4.00 4.55 -2.56
C LEU A 169 4.83 4.55 -1.29
N ALA A 170 5.30 3.38 -0.88
CA ALA A 170 6.13 3.22 0.30
C ALA A 170 7.51 3.90 0.15
N PRO A 171 8.17 4.24 1.29
CA PRO A 171 9.54 4.72 1.29
C PRO A 171 10.47 3.71 0.61
N SER A 172 11.64 4.17 0.15
CA SER A 172 12.63 3.28 -0.42
C SER A 172 13.25 2.36 0.63
N TYR A 173 13.79 1.22 0.21
CA TYR A 173 14.57 0.36 1.11
C TYR A 173 15.82 1.12 1.62
N PRO A 174 16.15 1.05 2.93
CA PRO A 174 15.56 0.22 3.97
C PRO A 174 14.38 0.84 4.74
N HIS A 175 14.03 2.10 4.47
CA HIS A 175 13.02 2.85 5.24
C HIS A 175 11.62 2.24 5.14
N GLY A 176 11.22 1.74 3.97
CA GLY A 176 9.92 1.06 3.78
C GLY A 176 9.90 -0.41 4.24
N GLY A 177 11.02 -0.94 4.76
CA GLY A 177 11.10 -2.32 5.22
C GLY A 177 10.79 -3.34 4.13
N LEU A 178 9.81 -4.22 4.37
CA LEU A 178 9.35 -5.25 3.43
C LEU A 178 8.57 -4.67 2.23
N GLU A 179 8.03 -3.47 2.39
CA GLU A 179 7.31 -2.73 1.35
C GLU A 179 8.22 -1.68 0.68
N GLY A 180 9.54 -1.74 0.90
CA GLY A 180 10.46 -0.76 0.32
C GLY A 180 10.29 -0.62 -1.19
N ASP A 181 9.95 0.58 -1.65
CA ASP A 181 9.64 0.90 -3.06
C ASP A 181 8.39 0.20 -3.65
N HIS A 182 7.44 -0.25 -2.81
CA HIS A 182 6.17 -0.79 -3.27
C HIS A 182 5.09 0.28 -3.44
N LEU A 183 4.29 0.17 -4.50
CA LEU A 183 2.97 0.79 -4.57
C LEU A 183 1.97 -0.13 -3.86
N VAL A 184 1.24 0.42 -2.90
CA VAL A 184 0.39 -0.30 -1.95
C VAL A 184 -1.04 0.22 -2.10
N PHE A 185 -1.99 -0.69 -2.27
CA PHE A 185 -3.41 -0.39 -2.10
C PHE A 185 -3.89 -1.04 -0.80
N GLU A 186 -4.32 -0.22 0.14
CA GLU A 186 -4.75 -0.64 1.47
C GLU A 186 -6.25 -0.36 1.64
N TRP A 187 -7.03 -1.35 2.05
CA TRP A 187 -8.46 -1.20 2.28
C TRP A 187 -8.89 -1.94 3.54
N THR A 188 -9.99 -1.50 4.13
CA THR A 188 -10.61 -2.16 5.28
C THR A 188 -11.84 -2.92 4.82
N GLN A 189 -11.97 -4.16 5.29
CA GLN A 189 -13.17 -4.96 5.11
C GLN A 189 -13.44 -5.75 6.40
N ASP A 190 -14.67 -5.64 6.89
CA ASP A 190 -15.06 -6.15 8.21
C ASP A 190 -14.15 -5.53 9.31
N ASP A 191 -13.52 -6.36 10.15
CA ASP A 191 -12.65 -5.90 11.24
C ASP A 191 -11.14 -5.95 10.89
N LEU A 192 -10.80 -6.19 9.62
CA LEU A 192 -9.42 -6.31 9.16
C LEU A 192 -9.07 -5.26 8.10
N THR A 193 -7.82 -4.83 8.16
CA THR A 193 -7.17 -4.07 7.09
C THR A 193 -6.38 -5.04 6.23
N TYR A 194 -6.51 -4.86 4.92
CA TYR A 194 -5.85 -5.65 3.90
C TYR A 194 -4.97 -4.73 3.07
N SER A 195 -3.88 -5.26 2.56
CA SER A 195 -3.19 -4.60 1.47
C SER A 195 -2.77 -5.58 0.39
N LEU A 196 -2.71 -5.08 -0.84
CA LEU A 196 -2.01 -5.72 -1.93
C LEU A 196 -1.01 -4.70 -2.46
N SER A 197 0.25 -5.10 -2.56
CA SER A 197 1.31 -4.23 -3.00
C SER A 197 2.12 -4.86 -4.12
N LEU A 198 2.71 -3.99 -4.94
CA LEU A 198 3.58 -4.34 -6.05
C LEU A 198 4.79 -3.42 -6.03
N HIS A 199 5.99 -4.00 -6.08
CA HIS A 199 7.21 -3.22 -6.21
C HIS A 199 7.13 -2.34 -7.46
N ALA A 200 7.30 -1.03 -7.28
CA ALA A 200 7.16 -0.06 -8.34
C ALA A 200 8.27 -0.24 -9.39
N TRP A 201 7.87 -0.08 -10.65
CA TRP A 201 8.78 0.00 -11.79
C TRP A 201 9.11 1.46 -12.11
N ASP A 202 9.97 1.67 -13.12
CA ASP A 202 10.32 3.02 -13.56
C ASP A 202 9.07 3.84 -13.99
N SER A 203 8.04 3.17 -14.53
CA SER A 203 6.73 3.77 -14.78
C SER A 203 5.78 3.47 -13.62
N LEU A 204 5.49 4.50 -12.82
CA LEU A 204 4.53 4.40 -11.74
C LEU A 204 3.10 4.18 -12.28
N ASP A 205 2.74 4.84 -13.38
CA ASP A 205 1.44 4.66 -14.03
C ASP A 205 1.19 3.21 -14.49
N GLU A 206 2.20 2.54 -15.07
CA GLU A 206 2.12 1.12 -15.45
C GLU A 206 2.03 0.21 -14.22
N THR A 207 2.75 0.58 -13.14
CA THR A 207 2.67 -0.11 -11.85
C THR A 207 1.26 -0.02 -11.27
N GLU A 208 0.68 1.19 -11.21
CA GLU A 208 -0.67 1.43 -10.70
C GLU A 208 -1.72 0.69 -11.53
N ALA A 209 -1.67 0.83 -12.85
CA ALA A 209 -2.60 0.14 -13.74
C ALA A 209 -2.55 -1.38 -13.52
N THR A 210 -1.35 -1.94 -13.35
CA THR A 210 -1.16 -3.37 -13.09
C THR A 210 -1.67 -3.78 -11.71
N LEU A 211 -1.36 -3.00 -10.67
CA LEU A 211 -1.84 -3.24 -9.31
C LEU A 211 -3.37 -3.17 -9.26
N ARG A 212 -3.99 -2.17 -9.88
CA ARG A 212 -5.44 -2.07 -10.01
C ARG A 212 -6.04 -3.30 -10.65
N ALA A 213 -5.49 -3.75 -11.78
CA ALA A 213 -5.97 -4.95 -12.47
C ALA A 213 -5.82 -6.23 -11.61
N MET A 214 -4.80 -6.29 -10.74
CA MET A 214 -4.66 -7.37 -9.77
C MET A 214 -5.73 -7.28 -8.67
N VAL A 215 -5.96 -6.10 -8.09
CA VAL A 215 -7.01 -5.86 -7.08
C VAL A 215 -8.40 -6.18 -7.63
N GLU A 216 -8.69 -5.77 -8.88
CA GLU A 216 -9.93 -6.09 -9.58
C GLU A 216 -10.13 -7.60 -9.80
N SER A 217 -9.06 -8.39 -9.71
CA SER A 217 -9.10 -9.86 -9.83
C SER A 217 -9.15 -10.60 -8.49
N LEU A 218 -9.15 -9.90 -7.36
CA LEU A 218 -9.30 -10.52 -6.05
C LEU A 218 -10.65 -11.24 -5.93
N PRO A 219 -10.74 -12.26 -5.05
CA PRO A 219 -11.97 -13.04 -4.86
C PRO A 219 -13.16 -12.21 -4.38
#